data_AF-A0AAW3ZKT6-F1
#
_entry.id   AF-A0AAW3ZKT6-F1
#
_cell.length_a   1.000
_cell.length_b   1.000
_cell.length_c   1.000
_cell.angle_alpha   90.00
_cell.angle_beta   90.00
_cell.angle_gamma   90.00
#
_symmetry.space_group_name_H-M   'P 1'
#
loop_
_entity.id
_entity.type
_entity.pdbx_description
1 polymer ?
#
loop_
_entity_poly.entity_id
_entity_poly.type
_entity_poly.pdbx_seq_one_letter_code
_entity_poly.pdbx_strand_id
1 'polypeptide(L)'
;MITRLSIAICALMLAAMPIRAADDSELAVPTPLGAAQLFEHWQFRLDAAGRPNHWLRSAEQNRAAKISLPIEIDRHGPDMQLRWQPDPVTAADSAIGVLGPKHRPLLQSADPAGVADAQILSRDGQPVALDRWSEDLEEGRFSLQLLASDRLGNVQRTSAGPFLLDRTPPTLSWRRLDPAEGLPHDVYNGKHALIELSVTDAGAGLESVQLNGSSAEDIRGKQRHTTQFEFSDGQVELTWLASDRVGNRSQGRLQLRVDQHGPELQIASAGQTIDLKAARLPPNQALRLTAVDDTAGVESACVVASIWGEQCRPLPLDVVGLSWGRFTLEFRARDRLANISNRRFVIEVTP
;
A
#
# COMPACT_ATOMS: atom_id res chain seq x y z
N MET A 1 -6.29 52.13 47.50
CA MET A 1 -5.24 53.14 47.24
C MET A 1 -5.13 53.32 45.74
N ILE A 2 -5.17 54.56 45.23
CA ILE A 2 -4.93 54.85 43.81
C ILE A 2 -3.44 55.12 43.68
N THR A 3 -2.69 54.17 43.12
CA THR A 3 -1.27 54.32 42.88
C THR A 3 -1.10 55.05 41.55
N ARG A 4 -0.54 56.27 41.56
CA ARG A 4 -0.18 56.99 40.34
C ARG A 4 1.18 56.49 39.88
N LEU A 5 1.21 55.71 38.80
CA LEU A 5 2.45 55.39 38.09
C LEU A 5 2.39 56.07 36.72
N SER A 6 3.30 57.00 36.45
CA SER A 6 3.43 57.65 35.15
C SER A 6 4.25 56.75 34.24
N ILE A 7 3.61 56.03 33.32
CA ILE A 7 4.30 55.30 32.25
C ILE A 7 4.14 56.12 30.97
N ALA A 8 5.25 56.62 30.42
CA ALA A 8 5.26 57.24 29.10
C ALA A 8 5.17 56.13 28.04
N ILE A 9 3.98 55.87 27.51
CA ILE A 9 3.81 55.00 26.35
C ILE A 9 3.97 55.89 25.12
N CYS A 10 5.09 55.71 24.41
CA CYS A 10 5.31 56.33 23.12
C CYS A 10 4.30 55.74 22.12
N ALA A 11 3.47 56.59 21.52
CA ALA A 11 2.47 56.20 20.53
C ALA A 11 3.17 55.69 19.25
N LEU A 12 3.46 54.39 19.18
CA LEU A 12 3.94 53.75 17.96
C LEU A 12 3.39 52.33 17.72
N MET A 13 2.35 51.90 18.46
CA MET A 13 1.68 50.61 18.21
C MET A 13 0.15 50.73 18.21
N LEU A 14 -0.36 51.58 17.32
CA LEU A 14 -1.77 51.58 16.91
C LEU A 14 -1.83 51.54 15.38
N ALA A 15 -1.15 50.54 14.82
CA ALA A 15 -1.24 50.18 13.41
C ALA A 15 -1.10 48.67 13.29
N ALA A 16 -2.20 47.95 13.50
CA ALA A 16 -2.55 46.68 12.86
C ALA A 16 -3.55 45.89 13.74
N MET A 17 -4.82 46.29 13.71
CA MET A 17 -5.92 45.33 13.92
C MET A 17 -7.02 45.63 12.90
N PRO A 18 -7.46 44.65 12.11
CA PRO A 18 -8.62 44.83 11.24
C PRO A 18 -9.88 44.76 12.10
N ILE A 19 -10.56 45.88 12.25
CA ILE A 19 -11.95 45.88 12.75
C ILE A 19 -12.80 45.26 11.65
N ARG A 20 -13.31 44.04 11.89
CA ARG A 20 -14.32 43.43 11.05
C ARG A 20 -15.64 44.15 11.34
N ALA A 21 -16.07 44.97 10.39
CA ALA A 21 -17.32 45.71 10.47
C ALA A 21 -18.51 44.73 10.50
N ALA A 22 -19.46 44.99 11.40
CA ALA A 22 -20.82 44.50 11.31
C ALA A 22 -21.73 45.71 11.08
N ASP A 23 -22.42 45.67 9.94
CA ASP A 23 -23.59 46.41 9.48
C ASP A 23 -23.63 47.95 9.44
N ASP A 24 -23.82 48.40 8.20
CA ASP A 24 -24.33 49.67 7.66
C ASP A 24 -24.99 50.64 8.66
N SER A 25 -24.29 51.74 8.96
CA SER A 25 -24.82 53.10 8.84
C SER A 25 -23.71 54.13 9.03
N GLU A 26 -23.62 55.06 8.07
CA GLU A 26 -22.81 56.28 7.99
C GLU A 26 -21.87 56.61 9.16
N LEU A 27 -20.55 56.53 8.95
CA LEU A 27 -19.58 57.23 9.80
C LEU A 27 -18.49 57.90 8.95
N ALA A 28 -18.49 59.23 9.03
CA ALA A 28 -17.57 60.13 8.37
C ALA A 28 -16.10 59.83 8.68
N VAL A 29 -15.26 59.94 7.66
CA VAL A 29 -13.80 59.92 7.75
C VAL A 29 -13.34 61.15 8.55
N PRO A 30 -12.65 61.00 9.71
CA PRO A 30 -12.00 62.13 10.33
C PRO A 30 -10.60 62.30 9.70
N THR A 31 -10.37 63.46 9.11
CA THR A 31 -9.06 63.97 8.72
C THR A 31 -8.04 63.90 9.88
N PRO A 32 -6.76 63.65 9.60
CA PRO A 32 -5.74 63.57 10.64
C PRO A 32 -5.47 64.96 11.24
N LEU A 33 -5.77 65.13 12.53
CA LEU A 33 -5.40 66.30 13.30
C LEU A 33 -3.89 66.26 13.63
N GLY A 34 -3.22 67.38 13.37
CA GLY A 34 -1.77 67.54 13.48
C GLY A 34 -1.22 67.38 14.91
N ALA A 35 0.08 67.07 14.95
CA ALA A 35 0.85 66.82 16.15
C ALA A 35 0.80 68.00 17.14
N ALA A 36 0.07 67.82 18.24
CA ALA A 36 0.26 68.55 19.48
C ALA A 36 0.43 67.51 20.60
N GLN A 37 1.53 67.61 21.36
CA GLN A 37 1.87 66.74 22.48
C GLN A 37 0.76 66.78 23.55
N LEU A 38 -0.16 65.82 23.51
CA LEU A 38 -1.06 65.51 24.62
C LEU A 38 -0.35 64.47 25.49
N PHE A 39 0.06 64.85 26.70
CA PHE A 39 0.45 63.87 27.70
C PHE A 39 -0.81 63.12 28.15
N GLU A 40 -1.00 61.91 27.63
CA GLU A 40 -2.14 61.08 28.03
C GLU A 40 -1.90 60.48 29.41
N HIS A 41 -2.66 60.93 30.41
CA HIS A 41 -2.63 60.34 31.75
C HIS A 41 -3.65 59.20 31.85
N TRP A 42 -3.15 57.98 31.77
CA TRP A 42 -3.90 56.76 32.02
C TRP A 42 -3.75 56.33 33.50
N GLN A 43 -4.87 56.21 34.23
CA GLN A 43 -4.86 55.69 35.60
C GLN A 43 -5.41 54.26 35.61
N PHE A 44 -4.86 53.36 36.43
CA PHE A 44 -5.41 52.01 36.60
C PHE A 44 -5.88 51.74 38.03
N ARG A 45 -6.88 50.86 38.19
CA ARG A 45 -7.23 50.26 39.48
C ARG A 45 -6.65 48.86 39.56
N LEU A 46 -6.04 48.53 40.69
CA LEU A 46 -5.61 47.18 41.01
C LEU A 46 -6.73 46.43 41.74
N ASP A 47 -6.90 45.15 41.46
CA ASP A 47 -7.73 44.24 42.26
C ASP A 47 -7.08 43.92 43.63
N ALA A 48 -7.75 43.12 44.46
CA ALA A 48 -7.23 42.73 45.77
C ALA A 48 -5.91 41.93 45.71
N ALA A 49 -5.54 41.41 44.52
CA ALA A 49 -4.29 40.71 44.25
C ALA A 49 -3.24 41.60 43.59
N GLY A 50 -3.46 42.92 43.48
CA GLY A 50 -2.51 43.86 42.90
C GLY A 50 -2.45 43.86 41.38
N ARG A 51 -3.47 43.34 40.67
CA ARG A 51 -3.52 43.26 39.20
C ARG A 51 -4.36 44.37 38.58
N PRO A 52 -3.92 45.02 37.49
CA PRO A 52 -4.71 46.03 36.79
C PRO A 52 -6.04 45.44 36.31
N ASN A 53 -7.14 46.10 36.66
CA ASN A 53 -8.52 45.66 36.42
C ASN A 53 -9.29 46.69 35.56
N HIS A 54 -8.96 47.98 35.71
CA HIS A 54 -9.64 49.06 34.97
C HIS A 54 -8.65 50.13 34.57
N TRP A 55 -8.86 50.76 33.42
CA TRP A 55 -8.24 52.03 33.03
C TRP A 55 -9.23 53.19 33.16
N LEU A 56 -8.75 54.36 33.56
CA LEU A 56 -9.48 55.62 33.57
C LEU A 56 -8.73 56.62 32.68
N ARG A 57 -9.40 57.08 31.62
CA ARG A 57 -8.93 58.18 30.79
C ARG A 57 -9.31 59.49 31.48
N SER A 58 -8.32 60.25 31.93
CA SER A 58 -8.55 61.61 32.43
C SER A 58 -8.37 62.59 31.28
N ALA A 59 -9.45 62.98 30.61
CA ALA A 59 -9.42 64.18 29.78
C ALA A 59 -9.44 65.38 30.73
N GLU A 60 -8.36 66.16 30.76
CA GLU A 60 -8.39 67.46 31.41
C GLU A 60 -9.44 68.31 30.70
N GLN A 61 -10.51 68.62 31.42
CA GLN A 61 -11.67 69.43 31.06
C GLN A 61 -12.90 68.66 30.50
N ASN A 62 -13.92 68.62 31.38
CA ASN A 62 -15.35 68.40 31.17
C ASN A 62 -15.89 66.98 30.93
N ARG A 63 -16.71 66.55 31.91
CA ARG A 63 -17.48 65.30 32.04
C ARG A 63 -16.62 64.03 32.04
N ALA A 64 -16.24 63.60 33.25
CA ALA A 64 -15.72 62.27 33.49
C ALA A 64 -16.82 61.22 33.20
N ALA A 65 -17.01 60.88 31.93
CA ALA A 65 -17.59 59.60 31.57
C ALA A 65 -16.64 58.54 32.13
N LYS A 66 -17.05 57.87 33.20
CA LYS A 66 -16.39 56.64 33.65
C LYS A 66 -16.62 55.60 32.57
N ILE A 67 -15.73 55.57 31.59
CA ILE A 67 -15.65 54.46 30.66
C ILE A 67 -14.83 53.39 31.37
N SER A 68 -15.52 52.43 31.98
CA SER A 68 -14.89 51.23 32.52
C SER A 68 -14.80 50.23 31.38
N LEU A 69 -13.65 50.12 30.74
CA LEU A 69 -13.36 49.01 29.85
C LEU A 69 -12.92 47.82 30.69
N PRO A 70 -13.59 46.65 30.61
CA PRO A 70 -13.05 45.43 31.20
C PRO A 70 -11.70 45.11 30.54
N ILE A 71 -10.71 44.74 31.33
CA ILE A 71 -9.45 44.18 30.83
C ILE A 71 -9.63 42.66 30.79
N GLU A 72 -9.62 42.07 29.60
CA GLU A 72 -9.45 40.63 29.45
C GLU A 72 -7.95 40.34 29.48
N ILE A 73 -7.50 39.69 30.56
CA ILE A 73 -6.11 39.21 30.68
C ILE A 73 -6.13 37.73 30.31
N ASP A 74 -5.73 37.42 29.08
CA ASP A 74 -5.50 36.04 28.68
C ASP A 74 -4.21 35.51 29.31
N ARG A 75 -4.28 34.30 29.85
CA ARG A 75 -3.17 33.58 30.49
C ARG A 75 -3.03 32.17 29.97
N HIS A 76 -3.81 31.81 28.97
CA HIS A 76 -3.80 30.50 28.34
C HIS A 76 -3.22 30.66 26.94
N GLY A 77 -2.47 29.65 26.52
CA GLY A 77 -2.03 29.58 25.13
C GLY A 77 -3.10 28.91 24.27
N PRO A 78 -2.93 28.92 22.95
CA PRO A 78 -3.94 28.42 22.04
C PRO A 78 -4.31 26.95 22.22
N ASP A 79 -5.60 26.66 22.22
CA ASP A 79 -6.12 25.29 22.17
C ASP A 79 -5.90 24.70 20.77
N MET A 80 -5.11 23.63 20.69
CA MET A 80 -4.73 22.96 19.45
C MET A 80 -5.41 21.59 19.32
N GLN A 81 -6.04 21.33 18.17
CA GLN A 81 -6.60 20.04 17.79
C GLN A 81 -6.08 19.59 16.42
N LEU A 82 -5.58 18.36 16.34
CA LEU A 82 -5.22 17.71 15.09
C LEU A 82 -6.30 16.72 14.69
N ARG A 83 -6.80 16.85 13.47
CA ARG A 83 -7.70 15.89 12.82
C ARG A 83 -7.06 15.31 11.57
N TRP A 84 -7.50 14.13 11.16
CA TRP A 84 -7.07 13.51 9.92
C TRP A 84 -8.24 13.42 8.95
N GLN A 85 -7.96 13.54 7.65
CA GLN A 85 -8.94 13.30 6.62
C GLN A 85 -8.40 12.32 5.55
N PRO A 86 -9.07 11.17 5.32
CA PRO A 86 -10.18 10.62 6.12
C PRO A 86 -9.76 10.31 7.58
N ASP A 87 -10.71 9.90 8.42
CA ASP A 87 -10.39 9.50 9.79
C ASP A 87 -9.44 8.28 9.79
N PRO A 88 -8.54 8.15 10.79
CA PRO A 88 -7.62 7.02 10.86
C PRO A 88 -8.36 5.69 10.97
N VAL A 89 -7.83 4.66 10.33
CA VAL A 89 -8.41 3.32 10.39
C VAL A 89 -7.96 2.61 11.66
N THR A 90 -8.86 2.01 12.43
CA THR A 90 -8.47 1.26 13.63
C THR A 90 -7.78 -0.05 13.25
N ALA A 91 -6.56 -0.31 13.74
CA ALA A 91 -5.91 -1.61 13.58
C ALA A 91 -6.77 -2.72 14.23
N ALA A 92 -6.80 -3.92 13.64
CA ALA A 92 -7.65 -5.03 14.12
C ALA A 92 -7.37 -5.43 15.58
N ASP A 93 -6.14 -5.20 16.06
CA ASP A 93 -5.66 -5.66 17.38
C ASP A 93 -5.15 -4.51 18.27
N SER A 94 -5.39 -3.23 17.93
CA SER A 94 -4.99 -2.12 18.80
C SER A 94 -5.89 -0.90 18.64
N ALA A 95 -6.06 -0.13 19.72
CA ALA A 95 -6.76 1.16 19.70
C ALA A 95 -5.96 2.28 18.99
N ILE A 96 -4.94 1.93 18.21
CA ILE A 96 -4.09 2.89 17.48
C ILE A 96 -4.68 3.12 16.09
N GLY A 97 -4.83 4.39 15.73
CA GLY A 97 -5.23 4.79 14.38
C GLY A 97 -4.10 4.59 13.38
N VAL A 98 -4.39 3.89 12.29
CA VAL A 98 -3.50 3.68 11.15
C VAL A 98 -3.77 4.73 10.09
N LEU A 99 -2.70 5.29 9.55
CA LEU A 99 -2.71 6.35 8.56
C LEU A 99 -1.87 5.92 7.36
N GLY A 100 -2.44 6.09 6.17
CA GLY A 100 -1.71 5.97 4.91
C GLY A 100 -1.17 7.33 4.46
N PRO A 101 -0.23 7.34 3.49
CA PRO A 101 0.44 8.57 3.05
C PRO A 101 -0.50 9.63 2.46
N LYS A 102 -1.73 9.24 2.07
CA LYS A 102 -2.75 10.13 1.51
C LYS A 102 -3.64 10.82 2.57
N HIS A 103 -3.52 10.45 3.84
CA HIS A 103 -4.25 11.14 4.90
C HIS A 103 -3.77 12.58 5.00
N ARG A 104 -4.70 13.50 5.26
CA ARG A 104 -4.41 14.94 5.36
C ARG A 104 -4.54 15.38 6.82
N PRO A 105 -3.47 15.88 7.44
CA PRO A 105 -3.55 16.49 8.75
C PRO A 105 -4.22 17.86 8.65
N LEU A 106 -5.23 18.08 9.48
CA LEU A 106 -5.97 19.33 9.61
C LEU A 106 -5.73 19.85 11.03
N LEU A 107 -4.94 20.92 11.13
CA LEU A 107 -4.68 21.59 12.38
C LEU A 107 -5.73 22.68 12.61
N GLN A 108 -6.43 22.60 13.74
CA GLN A 108 -7.34 23.63 14.21
C GLN A 108 -6.79 24.22 15.50
N SER A 109 -6.72 25.55 15.54
CA SER A 109 -6.22 26.28 16.70
C SER A 109 -7.17 27.44 17.02
N ALA A 110 -7.56 27.58 18.28
CA ALA A 110 -8.43 28.65 18.73
C ALA A 110 -7.91 29.25 20.03
N ASP A 111 -7.97 30.57 20.14
CA ASP A 111 -7.50 31.31 21.29
C ASP A 111 -8.17 32.71 21.33
N PRO A 112 -8.62 33.21 22.50
CA PRO A 112 -9.18 34.55 22.63
C PRO A 112 -8.20 35.68 22.25
N ALA A 113 -6.93 35.57 22.61
CA ALA A 113 -5.87 36.50 22.21
C ALA A 113 -5.40 36.30 20.75
N GLY A 114 -5.84 35.20 20.13
CA GLY A 114 -5.59 34.83 18.75
C GLY A 114 -4.24 34.16 18.57
N VAL A 115 -4.16 33.28 17.57
CA VAL A 115 -2.96 32.45 17.32
C VAL A 115 -1.93 33.26 16.55
N ALA A 116 -0.72 33.39 17.09
CA ALA A 116 0.40 34.08 16.46
C ALA A 116 1.29 33.11 15.66
N ASP A 117 1.57 31.94 16.22
CA ASP A 117 2.34 30.88 15.56
C ASP A 117 1.81 29.50 15.98
N ALA A 118 1.89 28.53 15.06
CA ALA A 118 1.47 27.16 15.27
C ALA A 118 2.33 26.21 14.44
N GLN A 119 2.95 25.24 15.11
CA GLN A 119 3.88 24.28 14.52
C GLN A 119 3.53 22.86 14.95
N ILE A 120 3.80 21.92 14.05
CA ILE A 120 3.79 20.48 14.35
C ILE A 120 5.22 20.01 14.38
N LEU A 121 5.58 19.30 15.45
CA LEU A 121 6.90 18.75 15.66
C LEU A 121 6.82 17.23 15.76
N SER A 122 7.84 16.54 15.27
CA SER A 122 8.09 15.12 15.55
C SER A 122 8.44 14.92 17.02
N ARG A 123 8.56 13.67 17.45
CA ARG A 123 9.00 13.33 18.82
C ARG A 123 10.38 13.92 19.15
N ASP A 124 11.26 14.03 18.14
CA ASP A 124 12.62 14.56 18.28
C ASP A 124 12.68 16.09 18.18
N GLY A 125 11.52 16.75 18.10
CA GLY A 125 11.41 18.20 18.04
C GLY A 125 11.68 18.81 16.66
N GLN A 126 11.77 17.98 15.62
CA GLN A 126 11.92 18.47 14.24
C GLN A 126 10.58 18.94 13.68
N PRO A 127 10.52 20.08 12.97
CA PRO A 127 9.31 20.52 12.29
C PRO A 127 8.81 19.47 11.28
N VAL A 128 7.51 19.22 11.27
CA VAL A 128 6.82 18.35 10.31
C VAL A 128 5.92 19.20 9.43
N ALA A 129 6.16 19.17 8.12
CA ALA A 129 5.38 19.95 7.18
C ALA A 129 4.09 19.21 6.81
N LEU A 130 2.94 19.87 6.94
CA LEU A 130 1.61 19.25 6.77
C LEU A 130 1.37 18.66 5.37
N ASP A 131 1.97 19.23 4.33
CA ASP A 131 1.84 18.81 2.94
C ASP A 131 2.67 17.56 2.60
N ARG A 132 3.69 17.24 3.41
CA ARG A 132 4.63 16.13 3.21
C ARG A 132 4.90 15.32 4.48
N TRP A 133 4.00 15.39 5.44
CA TRP A 133 4.15 14.79 6.78
C TRP A 133 4.52 13.30 6.72
N SER A 134 4.00 12.56 5.74
CA SER A 134 4.23 11.12 5.55
C SER A 134 5.58 10.80 4.93
N GLU A 135 6.29 11.80 4.38
CA GLU A 135 7.68 11.71 3.91
C GLU A 135 8.65 12.09 5.05
N ASP A 136 8.28 13.07 5.86
CA ASP A 136 9.07 13.55 7.01
C ASP A 136 9.12 12.54 8.18
N LEU A 137 8.20 11.56 8.18
CA LEU A 137 8.11 10.54 9.22
C LEU A 137 8.54 9.16 8.72
N GLU A 138 9.18 8.41 9.62
CA GLU A 138 9.46 7.00 9.41
C GLU A 138 8.17 6.17 9.47
N GLU A 139 8.17 5.08 8.72
CA GLU A 139 7.08 4.11 8.75
C GLU A 139 7.01 3.42 10.12
N GLY A 140 5.79 3.12 10.56
CA GLY A 140 5.54 2.55 11.87
C GLY A 140 4.97 3.57 12.86
N ARG A 141 5.23 3.34 14.15
CA ARG A 141 4.55 4.08 15.22
C ARG A 141 5.14 5.47 15.40
N PHE A 142 4.28 6.48 15.46
CA PHE A 142 4.69 7.86 15.71
C PHE A 142 3.70 8.63 16.60
N SER A 143 4.16 9.75 17.12
CA SER A 143 3.37 10.74 17.83
C SER A 143 3.84 12.13 17.44
N LEU A 144 2.92 13.09 17.41
CA LEU A 144 3.21 14.48 17.06
C LEU A 144 3.06 15.38 18.27
N GLN A 145 3.81 16.47 18.29
CA GLN A 145 3.65 17.54 19.26
C GLN A 145 3.17 18.80 18.55
N LEU A 146 2.08 19.34 19.05
CA LEU A 146 1.44 20.57 18.60
C LEU A 146 1.93 21.69 19.51
N LEU A 147 2.63 22.68 18.95
CA LEU A 147 3.12 23.85 19.67
C LEU A 147 2.47 25.09 19.08
N ALA A 148 1.84 25.90 19.91
CA ALA A 148 1.29 27.18 19.47
C ALA A 148 1.55 28.28 20.50
N SER A 149 1.66 29.50 20.00
CA SER A 149 1.74 30.71 20.81
C SER A 149 0.68 31.72 20.39
N ASP A 150 0.10 32.42 21.35
CA ASP A 150 -0.80 33.55 21.09
C ASP A 150 0.00 34.86 20.86
N ARG A 151 -0.72 35.97 20.65
CA ARG A 151 -0.11 37.30 20.47
C ARG A 151 0.38 37.95 21.77
N LEU A 152 0.04 37.39 22.92
CA LEU A 152 0.45 37.86 24.24
C LEU A 152 1.67 37.09 24.78
N GLY A 153 2.14 36.08 24.04
CA GLY A 153 3.28 35.24 24.38
C GLY A 153 2.93 34.02 25.22
N ASN A 154 1.65 33.71 25.43
CA ASN A 154 1.24 32.47 26.07
C ASN A 154 1.48 31.31 25.09
N VAL A 155 2.05 30.22 25.60
CA VAL A 155 2.45 29.04 24.80
C VAL A 155 1.73 27.81 25.31
N GLN A 156 1.20 27.00 24.39
CA GLN A 156 0.55 25.73 24.68
C GLN A 156 1.20 24.59 23.90
N ARG A 157 1.36 23.44 24.55
CA ARG A 157 1.88 22.21 23.93
C ARG A 157 0.93 21.04 24.16
N THR A 158 0.53 20.39 23.08
CA THR A 158 -0.39 19.23 23.11
C THR A 158 0.21 18.07 22.33
N SER A 159 0.06 16.85 22.82
CA SER A 159 0.48 15.64 22.08
C SER A 159 -0.68 15.06 21.29
N ALA A 160 -0.42 14.60 20.06
CA ALA A 160 -1.36 13.86 19.23
C ALA A 160 -0.83 12.46 18.90
N GLY A 161 -1.69 11.45 19.05
CA GLY A 161 -1.35 10.03 18.84
C GLY A 161 -1.42 9.20 20.12
N PRO A 162 -0.89 7.95 20.11
CA PRO A 162 -0.06 7.36 19.05
C PRO A 162 -0.82 7.05 17.76
N PHE A 163 -0.09 7.05 16.64
CA PHE A 163 -0.54 6.62 15.32
C PHE A 163 0.41 5.57 14.73
N LEU A 164 -0.04 4.87 13.70
CA LEU A 164 0.79 4.00 12.85
C LEU A 164 0.77 4.56 11.43
N LEU A 165 1.93 4.97 10.90
CA LEU A 165 2.09 5.27 9.48
C LEU A 165 2.32 3.96 8.74
N ASP A 166 1.49 3.69 7.74
CA ASP A 166 1.63 2.55 6.86
C ASP A 166 1.73 3.00 5.40
N ARG A 167 2.88 2.71 4.77
CA ARG A 167 3.14 3.00 3.36
C ARG A 167 3.32 1.70 2.56
N THR A 168 3.24 0.56 3.23
CA THR A 168 3.54 -0.74 2.66
C THR A 168 2.28 -1.28 1.97
N PRO A 169 2.32 -1.55 0.66
CA PRO A 169 1.21 -2.21 0.00
C PRO A 169 1.07 -3.69 0.43
N PRO A 170 -0.11 -4.28 0.26
CA PRO A 170 -0.30 -5.71 0.46
C PRO A 170 0.67 -6.54 -0.37
N THR A 171 1.04 -7.71 0.13
CA THR A 171 1.93 -8.64 -0.56
C THR A 171 1.18 -9.92 -0.88
N LEU A 172 1.37 -10.44 -2.10
CA LEU A 172 0.88 -11.76 -2.49
C LEU A 172 2.03 -12.76 -2.43
N SER A 173 1.76 -13.88 -1.79
CA SER A 173 2.55 -15.11 -1.88
C SER A 173 1.68 -16.22 -2.45
N TRP A 174 2.31 -17.23 -3.03
CA TRP A 174 1.61 -18.40 -3.51
C TRP A 174 2.41 -19.65 -3.22
N ARG A 175 1.71 -20.78 -3.13
CA ARG A 175 2.32 -22.08 -2.92
C ARG A 175 1.55 -23.14 -3.70
N ARG A 176 2.31 -24.06 -4.28
CA ARG A 176 1.81 -25.30 -4.86
C ARG A 176 1.31 -26.26 -3.77
N LEU A 177 0.11 -26.81 -3.94
CA LEU A 177 -0.50 -27.73 -2.97
C LEU A 177 -0.48 -29.20 -3.42
N ASP A 178 -0.29 -29.49 -4.71
CA ASP A 178 -0.18 -30.85 -5.23
C ASP A 178 1.25 -31.43 -5.12
N PRO A 179 1.39 -32.77 -5.03
CA PRO A 179 2.70 -33.42 -4.96
C PRO A 179 3.55 -33.12 -6.19
N ALA A 180 4.81 -32.72 -5.97
CA ALA A 180 5.62 -32.08 -7.00
C ALA A 180 7.12 -32.42 -6.98
N GLU A 181 7.51 -33.56 -6.40
CA GLU A 181 8.95 -33.88 -6.28
C GLU A 181 9.61 -33.94 -7.67
N GLY A 182 10.66 -33.15 -7.87
CA GLY A 182 11.45 -33.13 -9.11
C GLY A 182 10.82 -32.34 -10.27
N LEU A 183 9.73 -31.60 -10.04
CA LEU A 183 9.10 -30.73 -11.02
C LEU A 183 9.47 -29.26 -10.82
N PRO A 184 9.47 -28.44 -11.89
CA PRO A 184 9.48 -26.99 -11.74
C PRO A 184 8.29 -26.51 -10.91
N HIS A 185 8.48 -25.43 -10.14
CA HIS A 185 7.47 -24.90 -9.23
C HIS A 185 6.20 -24.36 -9.94
N ASP A 186 6.29 -24.05 -11.24
CA ASP A 186 5.26 -23.45 -12.08
C ASP A 186 4.56 -24.45 -13.03
N VAL A 187 4.83 -25.75 -12.90
CA VAL A 187 4.35 -26.81 -13.81
C VAL A 187 3.42 -27.80 -13.10
N TYR A 188 2.20 -27.96 -13.58
CA TYR A 188 1.14 -28.73 -12.92
C TYR A 188 0.47 -29.72 -13.87
N ASN A 189 -0.07 -30.82 -13.34
CA ASN A 189 -0.94 -31.67 -14.14
C ASN A 189 -2.33 -31.04 -14.13
N GLY A 190 -3.00 -30.99 -15.29
CA GLY A 190 -4.30 -30.32 -15.37
C GLY A 190 -5.46 -31.07 -14.72
N LYS A 191 -5.18 -32.05 -13.84
CA LYS A 191 -6.14 -32.70 -12.94
C LYS A 191 -5.99 -32.26 -11.49
N HIS A 192 -4.84 -31.71 -11.12
CA HIS A 192 -4.46 -31.40 -9.74
C HIS A 192 -3.72 -30.06 -9.61
N ALA A 193 -3.87 -29.14 -10.58
CA ALA A 193 -3.26 -27.82 -10.50
C ALA A 193 -3.90 -26.99 -9.37
N LEU A 194 -3.51 -27.29 -8.13
CA LEU A 194 -4.03 -26.68 -6.93
C LEU A 194 -2.96 -25.77 -6.36
N ILE A 195 -3.23 -24.47 -6.41
CA ILE A 195 -2.40 -23.48 -5.75
C ILE A 195 -3.16 -22.84 -4.60
N GLU A 196 -2.42 -22.45 -3.59
CA GLU A 196 -2.88 -21.56 -2.53
C GLU A 196 -2.29 -20.18 -2.81
N LEU A 197 -3.14 -19.16 -2.95
CA LEU A 197 -2.73 -17.77 -2.92
C LEU A 197 -2.95 -17.23 -1.52
N SER A 198 -1.98 -16.47 -0.99
CA SER A 198 -2.11 -15.77 0.27
C SER A 198 -1.71 -14.31 0.09
N VAL A 199 -2.69 -13.42 0.24
CA VAL A 199 -2.47 -11.97 0.27
C VAL A 199 -2.41 -11.53 1.72
N THR A 200 -1.41 -10.74 2.08
CA THR A 200 -1.16 -10.28 3.45
C THR A 200 -0.87 -8.79 3.51
N ASP A 201 -1.37 -8.15 4.56
CA ASP A 201 -1.04 -6.78 4.92
C ASP A 201 -1.00 -6.68 6.44
N ALA A 202 0.15 -6.29 7.01
CA ALA A 202 0.39 -6.29 8.44
C ALA A 202 0.21 -4.93 9.11
N GLY A 203 0.13 -3.84 8.32
CA GLY A 203 0.01 -2.48 8.83
C GLY A 203 -1.46 -2.11 8.99
N ALA A 204 -2.07 -1.65 7.91
CA ALA A 204 -3.46 -1.26 7.84
C ALA A 204 -4.39 -2.46 7.76
N GLY A 205 -3.93 -3.64 7.37
CA GLY A 205 -4.78 -4.78 7.05
C GLY A 205 -5.48 -4.60 5.71
N LEU A 206 -6.00 -5.70 5.18
CA LEU A 206 -6.59 -5.75 3.84
C LEU A 206 -7.96 -5.09 3.80
N GLU A 207 -8.22 -4.46 2.66
CA GLU A 207 -9.50 -3.87 2.29
C GLU A 207 -10.17 -4.70 1.21
N SER A 208 -9.47 -4.96 0.11
CA SER A 208 -10.02 -5.74 -1.00
C SER A 208 -8.96 -6.48 -1.81
N VAL A 209 -9.36 -7.62 -2.39
CA VAL A 209 -8.55 -8.44 -3.31
C VAL A 209 -9.37 -8.78 -4.55
N GLN A 210 -8.81 -8.53 -5.73
CA GLN A 210 -9.35 -8.89 -7.03
C GLN A 210 -8.39 -9.86 -7.72
N LEU A 211 -8.94 -10.92 -8.33
CA LEU A 211 -8.19 -11.95 -9.03
C LEU A 211 -8.77 -12.13 -10.44
N ASN A 212 -7.93 -12.11 -11.47
CA ASN A 212 -8.35 -12.20 -12.89
C ASN A 212 -9.41 -11.18 -13.32
N GLY A 213 -9.38 -9.98 -12.73
CA GLY A 213 -10.39 -8.96 -13.02
C GLY A 213 -11.78 -9.27 -12.46
N SER A 214 -11.96 -10.30 -11.64
CA SER A 214 -13.21 -10.55 -10.89
C SER A 214 -13.60 -9.34 -10.05
N SER A 215 -14.85 -9.19 -9.63
CA SER A 215 -15.18 -8.16 -8.64
C SER A 215 -14.27 -8.31 -7.42
N ALA A 216 -13.74 -7.18 -6.93
CA ALA A 216 -12.91 -7.20 -5.73
C ALA A 216 -13.73 -7.76 -4.55
N GLU A 217 -13.18 -8.77 -3.87
CA GLU A 217 -13.77 -9.29 -2.64
C GLU A 217 -13.47 -8.31 -1.51
N ASP A 218 -14.51 -7.81 -0.84
CA ASP A 218 -14.37 -6.96 0.34
C ASP A 218 -13.97 -7.84 1.53
N ILE A 219 -12.76 -7.59 2.05
CA ILE A 219 -12.15 -8.35 3.13
C ILE A 219 -11.69 -7.44 4.27
N ARG A 220 -12.39 -6.31 4.46
CA ARG A 220 -12.11 -5.30 5.49
C ARG A 220 -11.63 -5.88 6.82
N GLY A 221 -10.44 -5.45 7.23
CA GLY A 221 -9.88 -5.73 8.55
C GLY A 221 -9.16 -7.08 8.67
N LYS A 222 -9.08 -7.87 7.59
CA LYS A 222 -8.31 -9.12 7.58
C LYS A 222 -6.82 -8.84 7.41
N GLN A 223 -5.97 -9.51 8.19
CA GLN A 223 -4.51 -9.47 8.02
C GLN A 223 -4.04 -10.37 6.86
N ARG A 224 -4.88 -11.35 6.49
CA ARG A 224 -4.60 -12.34 5.46
C ARG A 224 -5.88 -12.76 4.75
N HIS A 225 -5.80 -12.94 3.45
CA HIS A 225 -6.79 -13.66 2.65
C HIS A 225 -6.11 -14.82 1.93
N THR A 226 -6.73 -16.00 1.98
CA THR A 226 -6.23 -17.21 1.34
C THR A 226 -7.32 -17.83 0.49
N THR A 227 -6.96 -18.22 -0.74
CA THR A 227 -7.89 -18.85 -1.68
C THR A 227 -7.17 -19.90 -2.54
N GLN A 228 -7.93 -20.85 -3.07
CA GLN A 228 -7.43 -21.95 -3.90
C GLN A 228 -7.96 -21.82 -5.33
N PHE A 229 -7.13 -22.21 -6.29
CA PHE A 229 -7.50 -22.23 -7.70
C PHE A 229 -7.20 -23.56 -8.35
N GLU A 230 -8.09 -23.94 -9.27
CA GLU A 230 -7.92 -25.05 -10.20
C GLU A 230 -7.83 -24.50 -11.63
N PHE A 231 -6.98 -25.10 -12.44
CA PHE A 231 -6.75 -24.68 -13.82
C PHE A 231 -6.96 -25.81 -14.83
N SER A 232 -7.40 -25.43 -16.03
CA SER A 232 -7.44 -26.30 -17.21
C SER A 232 -6.14 -26.20 -18.02
N ASP A 233 -5.91 -27.15 -18.94
CA ASP A 233 -4.69 -27.28 -19.74
C ASP A 233 -4.22 -25.98 -20.43
N GLY A 234 -2.90 -25.85 -20.58
CA GLY A 234 -2.26 -24.72 -21.25
C GLY A 234 -1.62 -23.70 -20.32
N GLN A 235 -1.26 -22.55 -20.88
CA GLN A 235 -0.71 -21.43 -20.11
C GLN A 235 -1.82 -20.69 -19.38
N VAL A 236 -1.60 -20.45 -18.10
CA VAL A 236 -2.53 -19.74 -17.22
C VAL A 236 -1.83 -18.50 -16.70
N GLU A 237 -2.40 -17.33 -17.00
CA GLU A 237 -2.00 -16.08 -16.35
C GLU A 237 -3.03 -15.71 -15.29
N LEU A 238 -2.57 -15.67 -14.04
CA LEU A 238 -3.32 -15.08 -12.94
C LEU A 238 -2.92 -13.63 -12.78
N THR A 239 -3.89 -12.73 -12.79
CA THR A 239 -3.66 -11.33 -12.43
C THR A 239 -4.25 -11.05 -11.05
N TRP A 240 -3.63 -10.16 -10.29
CA TRP A 240 -4.14 -9.78 -8.98
C TRP A 240 -4.02 -8.27 -8.76
N LEU A 241 -4.96 -7.72 -8.01
CA LEU A 241 -4.97 -6.36 -7.50
C LEU A 241 -5.43 -6.42 -6.04
N ALA A 242 -4.63 -5.89 -5.12
CA ALA A 242 -5.00 -5.79 -3.72
C ALA A 242 -4.89 -4.35 -3.24
N SER A 243 -5.70 -4.02 -2.23
CA SER A 243 -5.62 -2.76 -1.50
C SER A 243 -5.74 -3.01 0.00
N ASP A 244 -5.03 -2.20 0.77
CA ASP A 244 -5.18 -2.13 2.21
C ASP A 244 -6.24 -1.08 2.60
N ARG A 245 -6.50 -0.96 3.92
CA ARG A 245 -7.52 -0.03 4.44
C ARG A 245 -7.11 1.44 4.39
N VAL A 246 -5.84 1.77 4.17
CA VAL A 246 -5.36 3.15 4.07
C VAL A 246 -5.04 3.59 2.64
N GLY A 247 -5.34 2.73 1.67
CA GLY A 247 -5.29 3.01 0.23
C GLY A 247 -3.95 2.69 -0.44
N ASN A 248 -3.03 1.97 0.21
CA ASN A 248 -1.88 1.38 -0.45
C ASN A 248 -2.35 0.22 -1.35
N ARG A 249 -1.71 0.08 -2.51
CA ARG A 249 -2.14 -0.86 -3.55
C ARG A 249 -0.96 -1.59 -4.15
N SER A 250 -1.20 -2.84 -4.51
CA SER A 250 -0.25 -3.68 -5.21
C SER A 250 -0.97 -4.54 -6.24
N GLN A 251 -0.27 -4.85 -7.31
CA GLN A 251 -0.80 -5.65 -8.40
C GLN A 251 0.34 -6.46 -9.03
N GLY A 252 -0.02 -7.54 -9.69
CA GLY A 252 0.96 -8.36 -10.39
C GLY A 252 0.32 -9.45 -11.22
N ARG A 253 1.20 -10.27 -11.78
CA ARG A 253 0.83 -11.44 -12.58
C ARG A 253 1.63 -12.66 -12.12
N LEU A 254 0.98 -13.82 -12.13
CA LEU A 254 1.57 -15.13 -11.88
C LEU A 254 1.33 -15.98 -13.12
N GLN A 255 2.41 -16.41 -13.75
CA GLN A 255 2.40 -17.26 -14.94
C GLN A 255 2.58 -18.72 -14.51
N LEU A 256 1.64 -19.57 -14.90
CA LEU A 256 1.63 -21.00 -14.58
C LEU A 256 1.50 -21.80 -15.87
N ARG A 257 2.06 -23.01 -15.88
CA ARG A 257 1.96 -23.95 -16.99
C ARG A 257 1.23 -25.20 -16.52
N VAL A 258 0.17 -25.55 -17.23
CA VAL A 258 -0.56 -26.80 -17.02
C VAL A 258 -0.22 -27.75 -18.16
N ASP A 259 0.12 -28.98 -17.81
CA ASP A 259 0.41 -30.06 -18.74
C ASP A 259 -0.50 -31.26 -18.47
N GLN A 260 -1.41 -31.53 -19.42
CA GLN A 260 -2.27 -32.72 -19.41
C GLN A 260 -1.77 -33.82 -20.35
N HIS A 261 -0.62 -33.64 -21.00
CA HIS A 261 -0.14 -34.55 -22.03
C HIS A 261 0.98 -35.43 -21.50
N GLY A 262 0.92 -36.73 -21.80
CA GLY A 262 2.06 -37.61 -21.55
C GLY A 262 3.16 -37.42 -22.60
N PRO A 263 4.35 -38.02 -22.39
CA PRO A 263 5.48 -37.85 -23.29
C PRO A 263 5.15 -38.29 -24.71
N GLU A 264 5.85 -37.76 -25.72
CA GLU A 264 5.71 -38.19 -27.10
C GLU A 264 6.90 -39.04 -27.55
N LEU A 265 6.65 -40.03 -28.42
CA LEU A 265 7.70 -40.81 -29.06
C LEU A 265 8.26 -40.02 -30.25
N GLN A 266 9.55 -39.73 -30.20
CA GLN A 266 10.32 -39.20 -31.31
C GLN A 266 11.22 -40.30 -31.87
N ILE A 267 11.22 -40.45 -33.21
CA ILE A 267 12.10 -41.38 -33.91
C ILE A 267 13.00 -40.56 -34.82
N ALA A 268 14.30 -40.82 -34.76
CA ALA A 268 15.29 -40.16 -35.61
C ALA A 268 16.13 -41.18 -36.39
N SER A 269 16.54 -40.83 -37.60
CA SER A 269 17.55 -41.53 -38.39
C SER A 269 18.65 -40.56 -38.76
N ALA A 270 19.92 -40.95 -38.60
CA ALA A 270 21.07 -40.10 -38.89
C ALA A 270 20.96 -38.69 -38.27
N GLY A 271 20.35 -38.58 -37.08
CA GLY A 271 20.14 -37.33 -36.36
C GLY A 271 18.94 -36.48 -36.80
N GLN A 272 18.17 -36.91 -37.79
CA GLN A 272 16.96 -36.21 -38.25
C GLN A 272 15.68 -36.92 -37.80
N THR A 273 14.72 -36.17 -37.26
CA THR A 273 13.40 -36.69 -36.87
C THR A 273 12.61 -37.16 -38.08
N ILE A 274 11.96 -38.32 -37.97
CA ILE A 274 11.11 -38.91 -39.00
C ILE A 274 9.65 -38.77 -38.57
N ASP A 275 8.77 -38.31 -39.48
CA ASP A 275 7.32 -38.35 -39.27
C ASP A 275 6.76 -39.75 -39.54
N LEU A 276 6.22 -40.38 -38.49
CA LEU A 276 5.66 -41.72 -38.52
C LEU A 276 4.38 -41.85 -39.37
N LYS A 277 3.69 -40.75 -39.70
CA LYS A 277 2.49 -40.80 -40.55
C LYS A 277 2.80 -41.10 -42.02
N ALA A 278 4.07 -40.99 -42.44
CA ALA A 278 4.50 -41.15 -43.83
C ALA A 278 5.70 -42.10 -44.02
N ALA A 279 6.18 -42.75 -42.95
CA ALA A 279 7.47 -43.43 -42.96
C ALA A 279 7.44 -44.80 -43.65
N ARG A 280 7.92 -44.85 -44.90
CA ARG A 280 8.56 -46.04 -45.48
C ARG A 280 10.05 -45.94 -45.22
N LEU A 281 10.62 -46.92 -44.53
CA LEU A 281 12.03 -46.92 -44.16
C LEU A 281 12.80 -47.92 -45.05
N PRO A 282 13.97 -47.55 -45.59
CA PRO A 282 14.85 -48.52 -46.25
C PRO A 282 15.33 -49.61 -45.27
N PRO A 283 15.66 -50.81 -45.77
CA PRO A 283 16.22 -51.88 -44.95
C PRO A 283 17.56 -51.47 -44.32
N ASN A 284 17.87 -52.05 -43.16
CA ASN A 284 19.09 -51.80 -42.38
C ASN A 284 19.28 -50.35 -41.91
N GLN A 285 18.25 -49.50 -42.00
CA GLN A 285 18.30 -48.15 -41.45
C GLN A 285 18.43 -48.19 -39.92
N ALA A 286 19.38 -47.43 -39.38
CA ALA A 286 19.52 -47.22 -37.94
C ALA A 286 18.54 -46.16 -37.46
N LEU A 287 17.73 -46.51 -36.46
CA LEU A 287 16.75 -45.62 -35.85
C LEU A 287 17.10 -45.39 -34.39
N ARG A 288 16.92 -44.17 -33.92
CA ARG A 288 17.00 -43.80 -32.52
C ARG A 288 15.61 -43.40 -32.05
N LEU A 289 15.12 -44.09 -31.03
CA LEU A 289 13.83 -43.85 -30.40
C LEU A 289 14.07 -43.12 -29.09
N THR A 290 13.39 -42.00 -28.90
CA THR A 290 13.49 -41.14 -27.71
C THR A 290 12.08 -40.75 -27.26
N ALA A 291 11.84 -40.72 -25.94
CA ALA A 291 10.67 -40.04 -25.40
C ALA A 291 11.03 -38.57 -25.15
N VAL A 292 10.14 -37.66 -25.51
CA VAL A 292 10.30 -36.22 -25.30
C VAL A 292 9.07 -35.65 -24.61
N ASP A 293 9.33 -34.70 -23.72
CA ASP A 293 8.32 -33.96 -22.97
C ASP A 293 8.97 -32.67 -22.50
N ASP A 294 8.59 -31.54 -23.11
CA ASP A 294 9.21 -30.24 -22.87
C ASP A 294 8.60 -29.49 -21.67
N THR A 295 7.49 -30.00 -21.13
CA THR A 295 6.74 -29.30 -20.07
C THR A 295 6.95 -29.98 -18.72
N ALA A 296 6.59 -31.25 -18.59
CA ALA A 296 6.76 -32.05 -17.39
C ALA A 296 8.09 -32.82 -17.35
N GLY A 297 8.65 -33.14 -18.51
CA GLY A 297 9.81 -34.02 -18.63
C GLY A 297 9.45 -35.50 -18.43
N VAL A 298 10.26 -36.39 -18.97
CA VAL A 298 10.00 -37.84 -18.95
C VAL A 298 10.40 -38.46 -17.61
N GLU A 299 9.50 -39.22 -16.96
CA GLU A 299 9.79 -40.04 -15.77
C GLU A 299 10.20 -41.46 -16.17
N SER A 300 9.40 -42.09 -17.04
CA SER A 300 9.69 -43.43 -17.56
C SER A 300 9.14 -43.60 -18.98
N ALA A 301 9.86 -44.35 -19.82
CA ALA A 301 9.41 -44.62 -21.18
C ALA A 301 10.00 -45.94 -21.70
N CYS A 302 9.18 -46.72 -22.39
CA CYS A 302 9.61 -47.93 -23.07
C CYS A 302 8.80 -48.18 -24.35
N VAL A 303 9.36 -49.00 -25.24
CA VAL A 303 8.71 -49.44 -26.46
C VAL A 303 8.67 -50.97 -26.49
N VAL A 304 7.52 -51.52 -26.87
CA VAL A 304 7.34 -52.92 -27.22
C VAL A 304 7.23 -53.01 -28.74
N ALA A 305 8.00 -53.88 -29.38
CA ALA A 305 7.83 -54.16 -30.81
C ALA A 305 7.21 -55.55 -31.00
N SER A 306 6.49 -55.73 -32.11
CA SER A 306 5.87 -57.03 -32.49
C SER A 306 6.87 -58.19 -32.59
N ILE A 307 8.16 -57.89 -32.74
CA ILE A 307 9.26 -58.86 -32.84
C ILE A 307 9.98 -59.13 -31.52
N TRP A 308 9.63 -58.44 -30.43
CA TRP A 308 10.32 -58.53 -29.14
C TRP A 308 9.57 -59.38 -28.10
N GLY A 309 8.55 -60.15 -28.51
CA GLY A 309 7.84 -61.05 -27.60
C GLY A 309 7.29 -60.35 -26.35
N GLU A 310 6.67 -59.19 -26.55
CA GLU A 310 6.08 -58.34 -25.49
C GLU A 310 7.07 -57.68 -24.51
N GLN A 311 8.38 -57.82 -24.72
CA GLN A 311 9.37 -57.15 -23.87
C GLN A 311 9.33 -55.62 -24.04
N CYS A 312 9.11 -54.89 -22.94
CA CYS A 312 9.24 -53.43 -22.94
C CYS A 312 10.71 -53.04 -22.80
N ARG A 313 11.26 -52.42 -23.84
CA ARG A 313 12.65 -51.94 -23.85
C ARG A 313 12.68 -50.45 -23.49
N PRO A 314 13.47 -50.03 -22.48
CA PRO A 314 13.51 -48.65 -22.03
C PRO A 314 14.06 -47.72 -23.13
N LEU A 315 13.61 -46.47 -23.13
CA LEU A 315 14.14 -45.41 -23.98
C LEU A 315 15.20 -44.57 -23.23
N PRO A 316 16.18 -43.96 -23.94
CA PRO A 316 16.39 -44.01 -25.39
C PRO A 316 16.85 -45.39 -25.88
N LEU A 317 16.48 -45.75 -27.11
CA LEU A 317 16.80 -47.04 -27.72
C LEU A 317 17.26 -46.87 -29.17
N ASP A 318 18.40 -47.44 -29.50
CA ASP A 318 18.86 -47.57 -30.89
C ASP A 318 18.41 -48.91 -31.46
N VAL A 319 17.79 -48.87 -32.64
CA VAL A 319 17.29 -50.03 -33.39
C VAL A 319 18.05 -50.09 -34.71
N VAL A 320 18.69 -51.23 -34.99
CA VAL A 320 19.51 -51.45 -36.18
C VAL A 320 19.14 -52.76 -36.84
N GLY A 321 19.44 -52.89 -38.13
CA GLY A 321 19.28 -54.16 -38.86
C GLY A 321 17.83 -54.59 -39.07
N LEU A 322 16.90 -53.64 -39.19
CA LEU A 322 15.50 -53.95 -39.51
C LEU A 322 15.40 -54.57 -40.92
N SER A 323 14.85 -55.78 -40.98
CA SER A 323 14.51 -56.44 -42.24
C SER A 323 13.27 -55.82 -42.87
N TRP A 324 13.06 -56.08 -44.16
CA TRP A 324 11.82 -55.76 -44.84
C TRP A 324 10.61 -56.38 -44.11
N GLY A 325 9.51 -55.63 -44.04
CA GLY A 325 8.30 -56.05 -43.34
C GLY A 325 7.58 -54.92 -42.62
N ARG A 326 6.44 -55.27 -42.02
CA ARG A 326 5.59 -54.35 -41.28
C ARG A 326 5.72 -54.64 -39.78
N PHE A 327 6.13 -53.64 -39.01
CA PHE A 327 6.36 -53.74 -37.57
C PHE A 327 5.36 -52.87 -36.82
N THR A 328 4.84 -53.39 -35.71
CA THR A 328 4.08 -52.58 -34.75
C THR A 328 5.00 -52.19 -33.61
N LEU A 329 4.97 -50.90 -33.23
CA LEU A 329 5.53 -50.41 -31.99
C LEU A 329 4.40 -49.98 -31.05
N GLU A 330 4.43 -50.42 -29.80
CA GLU A 330 3.61 -49.90 -28.72
C GLU A 330 4.50 -49.07 -27.80
N PHE A 331 4.26 -47.77 -27.77
CA PHE A 331 4.95 -46.82 -26.92
C PHE A 331 4.18 -46.64 -25.62
N ARG A 332 4.87 -46.82 -24.50
CA ARG A 332 4.34 -46.63 -23.15
C ARG A 332 5.27 -45.69 -22.41
N ALA A 333 4.75 -44.55 -21.97
CA ALA A 333 5.53 -43.58 -21.22
C ALA A 333 4.69 -42.87 -20.16
N ARG A 334 5.39 -42.34 -19.16
CA ARG A 334 4.87 -41.51 -18.08
C ARG A 334 5.81 -40.32 -17.88
N ASP A 335 5.26 -39.13 -17.77
CA ASP A 335 6.00 -37.93 -17.41
C ASP A 335 6.13 -37.78 -15.89
N ARG A 336 6.79 -36.73 -15.42
CA ARG A 336 6.91 -36.44 -13.97
C ARG A 336 5.62 -35.96 -13.33
N LEU A 337 4.62 -35.61 -14.13
CA LEU A 337 3.28 -35.20 -13.72
C LEU A 337 2.27 -36.36 -13.70
N ALA A 338 2.74 -37.58 -13.95
CA ALA A 338 1.98 -38.81 -14.07
C ALA A 338 1.01 -38.87 -15.27
N ASN A 339 1.12 -37.97 -16.25
CA ASN A 339 0.45 -38.11 -17.52
C ASN A 339 1.04 -39.29 -18.30
N ILE A 340 0.16 -40.12 -18.87
CA ILE A 340 0.53 -41.38 -19.52
C ILE A 340 0.33 -41.26 -21.03
N SER A 341 1.33 -41.71 -21.78
CA SER A 341 1.21 -41.97 -23.20
C SER A 341 1.18 -43.47 -23.47
N ASN A 342 0.11 -43.93 -24.11
CA ASN A 342 -0.01 -45.28 -24.64
C ASN A 342 -0.44 -45.18 -26.11
N ARG A 343 0.51 -45.33 -27.03
CA ARG A 343 0.28 -45.15 -28.46
C ARG A 343 0.84 -46.30 -29.26
N ARG A 344 0.13 -46.66 -30.33
CA ARG A 344 0.55 -47.70 -31.27
C ARG A 344 0.95 -47.05 -32.59
N PHE A 345 2.14 -47.40 -33.06
CA PHE A 345 2.68 -46.96 -34.35
C PHE A 345 2.92 -48.17 -35.24
N VAL A 346 2.82 -47.96 -36.54
CA VAL A 346 3.15 -48.97 -37.55
C VAL A 346 4.28 -48.42 -38.40
N ILE A 347 5.33 -49.21 -38.56
CA ILE A 347 6.47 -48.89 -39.41
C ILE A 347 6.55 -49.93 -40.52
N GLU A 348 6.65 -49.47 -41.75
CA GLU A 348 6.86 -50.33 -42.92
C GLU A 348 8.28 -50.16 -43.43
N VAL A 349 9.04 -51.24 -43.41
CA VAL A 349 10.37 -51.32 -44.01
C VAL A 349 10.21 -51.94 -45.39
N THR A 350 10.44 -51.14 -46.42
CA THR A 350 10.31 -51.55 -47.82
C THR A 350 11.65 -51.45 -48.53
N PRO A 351 11.91 -52.30 -49.53
CA PRO A 351 13.13 -52.24 -50.35
C PRO A 351 13.38 -50.87 -50.98
#